data_AF-A0A495QQQ8-F1
#
_entry.id   AF-A0A495QQQ8-F1
#
_cell.length_a   1.000
_cell.length_b   1.000
_cell.length_c   1.000
_cell.angle_alpha   90.00
_cell.angle_beta   90.00
_cell.angle_gamma   90.00
#
_symmetry.space_group_name_H-M   'P 1'
#
loop_
_entity.id
_entity.type
_entity.pdbx_description
1 polymer ?
#
loop_
_entity_poly.entity_id
_entity_poly.type
_entity_poly.pdbx_seq_one_letter_code
_entity_poly.pdbx_strand_id
1 'polypeptide(L)'
;MSSTTATLQDLDSVDAFLNVAATETVPLFEHLEFEFLLEYDVFAPASRGRTRVHQPPDLFRGFLHCYYEDVYGTRPVARELQHGLVWYYCGLDKPPSRDTIDRFLTDLEHVIDDVFQRLVEQAAARGLLNSTYSIDSTHVEAIQYNDDASWNYDSTAEEHYYGFGCTIVSTGSKIPIAAEFTQRKQADAETAMRVTKDALAVGTPIWMLGDSAYDILEWHDFLLEVGIVPVAPYNPRNTDDPLDIEYRVEDRIKEHSEEVQLKQSVLDETYNRRTGVERTNDAVKDCGLGHVRARGRVHARTEVFIALCLRIVVAITNFERGDDPGREKLTL
;
A
#
# COMPACT_ATOMS: atom_id res chain seq x y z
N MET A 1 -22.37 -10.20 -16.84
CA MET A 1 -23.03 -9.09 -17.56
C MET A 1 -24.52 -9.11 -17.23
N SER A 2 -24.89 -8.66 -16.04
CA SER A 2 -26.29 -8.39 -15.71
C SER A 2 -26.50 -6.90 -15.92
N SER A 3 -27.09 -6.51 -17.05
CA SER A 3 -27.45 -5.11 -17.29
C SER A 3 -28.65 -4.79 -16.41
N THR A 4 -28.43 -4.09 -15.31
CA THR A 4 -29.52 -3.49 -14.55
C THR A 4 -30.02 -2.30 -15.36
N THR A 5 -30.97 -2.55 -16.26
CA THR A 5 -31.67 -1.52 -17.01
C THR A 5 -32.66 -0.84 -16.07
N ALA A 6 -32.16 0.00 -15.15
CA ALA A 6 -32.99 0.96 -14.46
C ALA A 6 -33.47 1.96 -15.53
N THR A 7 -34.74 1.87 -15.90
CA THR A 7 -35.36 2.76 -16.89
C THR A 7 -35.20 4.21 -16.45
N LEU A 8 -34.41 4.98 -17.20
CA LEU A 8 -34.18 6.44 -17.08
C LEU A 8 -35.44 7.32 -17.19
N GLN A 9 -36.64 6.72 -17.16
CA GLN A 9 -37.90 7.38 -17.49
C GLN A 9 -38.57 8.08 -16.29
N ASP A 10 -38.03 7.96 -15.08
CA ASP A 10 -38.70 8.40 -13.83
C ASP A 10 -37.75 9.14 -12.86
N LEU A 11 -36.84 9.96 -13.40
CA LEU A 11 -35.90 10.76 -12.60
C LEU A 11 -36.33 12.23 -12.60
N ASP A 12 -36.88 12.67 -11.46
CA ASP A 12 -37.44 14.02 -11.27
C ASP A 12 -36.38 15.13 -11.16
N SER A 13 -35.09 14.78 -11.10
CA SER A 13 -34.00 15.76 -11.00
C SER A 13 -32.69 15.29 -11.63
N VAL A 14 -31.82 16.26 -11.95
CA VAL A 14 -30.44 15.99 -12.38
C VAL A 14 -29.68 15.23 -11.30
N ASP A 15 -29.90 15.55 -10.02
CA ASP A 15 -29.25 14.85 -8.90
C ASP A 15 -29.67 13.38 -8.81
N ALA A 16 -30.95 13.07 -9.08
CA ALA A 16 -31.42 11.69 -9.13
C ALA A 16 -30.76 10.91 -10.28
N PHE A 17 -30.56 11.55 -11.44
CA PHE A 17 -29.82 10.96 -12.55
C PHE A 17 -28.34 10.75 -12.24
N LEU A 18 -27.68 11.72 -11.62
CA LEU A 18 -26.28 11.60 -11.22
C LEU A 18 -26.09 10.52 -10.15
N ASN A 19 -27.00 10.38 -9.20
CA ASN A 19 -26.93 9.30 -8.21
C ASN A 19 -27.12 7.91 -8.84
N VAL A 20 -27.99 7.77 -9.85
CA VAL A 20 -28.13 6.51 -10.62
C VAL A 20 -26.92 6.25 -11.50
N ALA A 21 -26.25 7.29 -11.99
CA ALA A 21 -25.06 7.20 -12.83
C ALA A 21 -23.75 7.22 -12.03
N ALA A 22 -23.81 7.24 -10.69
CA ALA A 22 -22.64 7.27 -9.83
C ALA A 22 -21.81 6.01 -10.05
N THR A 23 -20.49 6.19 -10.14
CA THR A 23 -19.56 5.07 -10.26
C THR A 23 -19.43 4.35 -8.91
N GLU A 24 -19.06 3.07 -8.93
CA GLU A 24 -18.78 2.27 -7.72
C GLU A 24 -17.73 2.91 -6.79
N THR A 25 -16.97 3.87 -7.31
CA THR A 25 -15.83 4.56 -6.69
C THR A 25 -16.18 5.86 -5.97
N VAL A 26 -17.35 6.48 -6.19
CA VAL A 26 -17.80 7.65 -5.40
C VAL A 26 -17.67 7.42 -3.88
N PRO A 27 -18.13 6.27 -3.36
CA PRO A 27 -17.87 5.84 -1.99
C PRO A 27 -16.45 6.02 -1.43
N LEU A 28 -15.43 5.84 -2.26
CA LEU A 28 -14.02 5.87 -1.83
C LEU A 28 -13.60 7.24 -1.30
N PHE A 29 -14.39 8.29 -1.57
CA PHE A 29 -14.04 9.67 -1.26
C PHE A 29 -14.92 10.31 -0.19
N GLU A 30 -15.93 9.59 0.31
CA GLU A 30 -16.93 10.12 1.26
C GLU A 30 -16.40 10.26 2.69
N HIS A 31 -15.50 9.37 3.09
CA HIS A 31 -15.04 9.23 4.47
C HIS A 31 -13.57 9.61 4.69
N LEU A 32 -12.92 10.20 3.69
CA LEU A 32 -11.49 10.46 3.68
C LEU A 32 -11.20 11.94 3.45
N GLU A 33 -10.22 12.46 4.19
CA GLU A 33 -9.70 13.80 4.00
C GLU A 33 -8.55 13.76 3.00
N PHE A 34 -8.65 14.55 1.94
CA PHE A 34 -7.60 14.69 0.92
C PHE A 34 -7.04 16.12 0.86
N GLU A 35 -7.67 17.04 1.58
CA GLU A 35 -7.34 18.47 1.63
C GLU A 35 -5.93 18.72 2.18
N PHE A 36 -5.36 17.78 2.93
CA PHE A 36 -3.96 17.82 3.36
C PHE A 36 -2.98 17.92 2.18
N LEU A 37 -3.38 17.48 0.97
CA LEU A 37 -2.58 17.67 -0.25
C LEU A 37 -2.36 19.16 -0.59
N LEU A 38 -3.18 20.07 -0.08
CA LEU A 38 -3.00 21.52 -0.28
C LEU A 38 -1.86 22.09 0.57
N GLU A 39 -1.36 21.35 1.55
CA GLU A 39 -0.30 21.78 2.45
C GLU A 39 1.10 21.67 1.81
N TYR A 40 1.26 20.90 0.72
CA TYR A 40 2.56 20.72 0.08
C TYR A 40 2.88 21.79 -0.97
N ASP A 41 4.02 22.45 -0.80
CA ASP A 41 4.52 23.50 -1.69
C ASP A 41 4.68 23.06 -3.16
N VAL A 42 4.95 21.77 -3.41
CA VAL A 42 5.08 21.23 -4.78
C VAL A 42 3.81 21.44 -5.61
N PHE A 43 2.65 21.49 -4.94
CA PHE A 43 1.37 21.72 -5.60
C PHE A 43 0.98 23.20 -5.68
N ALA A 44 1.73 24.09 -5.04
CA ALA A 44 1.43 25.52 -5.07
C ALA A 44 1.47 26.08 -6.51
N PRO A 45 0.69 27.13 -6.81
CA PRO A 45 0.75 27.81 -8.10
C PRO A 45 2.14 28.41 -8.34
N ALA A 46 2.75 28.12 -9.48
CA ALA A 46 4.01 28.74 -9.85
C ALA A 46 3.80 30.22 -10.23
N SER A 47 4.64 31.12 -9.69
CA SER A 47 4.57 32.57 -9.92
C SER A 47 4.73 33.00 -11.39
N ARG A 48 5.37 32.15 -12.21
CA ARG A 48 5.59 32.36 -13.66
C ARG A 48 5.02 31.25 -14.54
N GLY A 49 4.20 30.36 -13.97
CA GLY A 49 3.65 29.19 -14.65
C GLY A 49 2.19 29.36 -15.08
N ARG A 50 1.72 28.42 -15.91
CA ARG A 50 0.30 28.32 -16.27
C ARG A 50 -0.53 28.01 -15.02
N THR A 51 -1.60 28.77 -14.80
CA THR A 51 -2.54 28.59 -13.68
C THR A 51 -2.95 27.11 -13.59
N ARG A 52 -2.76 26.51 -12.40
CA ARG A 52 -3.28 25.18 -12.09
C ARG A 52 -4.81 25.29 -12.03
N VAL A 53 -5.50 24.53 -12.87
CA VAL A 53 -6.97 24.58 -12.99
C VAL A 53 -7.65 23.56 -12.07
N HIS A 54 -6.97 22.46 -11.77
CA HIS A 54 -7.47 21.38 -10.93
C HIS A 54 -6.75 21.41 -9.59
N GLN A 55 -7.47 21.11 -8.51
CA GLN A 55 -6.86 21.00 -7.20
C GLN A 55 -6.18 19.62 -7.05
N PRO A 56 -5.10 19.54 -6.26
CA PRO A 56 -4.42 18.27 -5.96
C PRO A 56 -5.34 17.16 -5.41
N PRO A 57 -6.26 17.42 -4.46
CA PRO A 57 -7.19 16.41 -3.96
C PRO A 57 -8.01 15.76 -5.08
N ASP A 58 -8.55 16.55 -6.00
CA ASP A 58 -9.41 16.05 -7.08
C ASP A 58 -8.62 15.21 -8.09
N LEU A 59 -7.39 15.62 -8.39
CA LEU A 59 -6.49 14.84 -9.24
C LEU A 59 -6.10 13.52 -8.58
N PHE A 60 -5.83 13.53 -7.28
CA PHE A 60 -5.51 12.32 -6.53
C PHE A 60 -6.70 11.35 -6.49
N ARG A 61 -7.92 11.83 -6.23
CA ARG A 61 -9.16 11.05 -6.35
C ARG A 61 -9.29 10.44 -7.75
N GLY A 62 -8.97 11.20 -8.80
CA GLY A 62 -8.92 10.69 -10.17
C GLY A 62 -7.96 9.52 -10.36
N PHE A 63 -6.76 9.58 -9.77
CA PHE A 63 -5.80 8.46 -9.79
C PHE A 63 -6.32 7.23 -9.03
N LEU A 64 -6.86 7.43 -7.82
CA LEU A 64 -7.42 6.36 -7.02
C LEU A 64 -8.60 5.67 -7.73
N HIS A 65 -9.48 6.44 -8.36
CA HIS A 65 -10.54 5.92 -9.22
C HIS A 65 -9.97 5.05 -10.34
N CYS A 66 -9.03 5.58 -11.12
CA CYS A 66 -8.45 4.83 -12.23
C CYS A 66 -7.75 3.55 -11.78
N TYR A 67 -7.01 3.58 -10.66
CA TYR A 67 -6.36 2.38 -10.13
C TYR A 67 -7.39 1.37 -9.62
N TYR A 68 -8.50 1.82 -9.04
CA TYR A 68 -9.60 0.94 -8.64
C TYR A 68 -10.25 0.23 -9.82
N GLU A 69 -10.29 0.87 -10.99
CA GLU A 69 -10.84 0.35 -12.25
C GLU A 69 -9.79 -0.32 -13.15
N ASP A 70 -8.61 -0.68 -12.61
CA ASP A 70 -7.51 -1.31 -13.35
C ASP A 70 -6.95 -0.49 -14.55
N VAL A 71 -7.04 0.84 -14.45
CA VAL A 71 -6.56 1.80 -15.44
C VAL A 71 -5.24 2.43 -15.01
N TYR A 72 -4.13 1.89 -15.53
CA TYR A 72 -2.78 2.30 -15.17
C TYR A 72 -2.05 3.13 -16.25
N GLY A 73 -1.27 4.10 -15.80
CA GLY A 73 -0.38 4.95 -16.59
C GLY A 73 -1.03 6.25 -17.09
N THR A 74 -0.19 7.25 -17.40
CA THR A 74 -0.63 8.63 -17.70
C THR A 74 -1.64 8.75 -18.84
N ARG A 75 -1.43 8.03 -19.95
CA ARG A 75 -2.34 8.09 -21.11
C ARG A 75 -3.68 7.40 -20.85
N PRO A 76 -3.74 6.15 -20.34
CA PRO A 76 -5.01 5.54 -19.95
C PRO A 76 -5.78 6.37 -18.91
N VAL A 77 -5.11 6.86 -17.85
CA VAL A 77 -5.75 7.70 -16.82
C VAL A 77 -6.36 8.96 -17.43
N ALA A 78 -5.61 9.70 -18.26
CA ALA A 78 -6.14 10.91 -18.90
C ALA A 78 -7.34 10.63 -19.82
N ARG A 79 -7.37 9.46 -20.47
CA ARG A 79 -8.50 9.05 -21.31
C ARG A 79 -9.72 8.66 -20.48
N GLU A 80 -9.51 7.94 -19.37
CA GLU A 80 -10.58 7.53 -18.48
C GLU A 80 -11.27 8.73 -17.83
N LEU A 81 -10.48 9.68 -17.33
CA LEU A 81 -11.01 10.94 -16.79
C LEU A 81 -11.65 11.84 -17.86
N GLN A 82 -11.50 11.54 -19.15
CA GLN A 82 -12.24 12.21 -20.23
C GLN A 82 -13.55 11.50 -20.58
N HIS A 83 -13.80 10.32 -20.04
CA HIS A 83 -14.94 9.50 -20.37
C HIS A 83 -16.13 9.76 -19.44
N GLY A 84 -17.30 10.00 -20.04
CA GLY A 84 -18.56 10.16 -19.30
C GLY A 84 -18.51 11.22 -18.20
N LEU A 85 -18.98 10.83 -17.01
CA LEU A 85 -19.05 11.66 -15.80
C LEU A 85 -17.97 11.32 -14.77
N VAL A 86 -16.96 10.53 -15.13
CA VAL A 86 -15.91 10.08 -14.20
C VAL A 86 -15.19 11.25 -13.54
N TRP A 87 -14.76 12.25 -14.32
CA TRP A 87 -14.07 13.43 -13.80
C TRP A 87 -14.93 14.20 -12.78
N TYR A 88 -16.24 14.26 -13.02
CA TYR A 88 -17.19 14.95 -12.16
C TYR A 88 -17.28 14.25 -10.80
N TYR A 89 -17.37 12.91 -10.78
CA TYR A 89 -17.37 12.12 -9.54
C TYR A 89 -16.05 12.16 -8.78
N CYS A 90 -14.93 12.44 -9.46
CA CYS A 90 -13.64 12.68 -8.82
C CYS A 90 -13.51 14.10 -8.23
N GLY A 91 -14.53 14.97 -8.38
CA GLY A 91 -14.52 16.35 -7.90
C GLY A 91 -13.89 17.37 -8.85
N LEU A 92 -13.55 16.96 -10.07
CA LEU A 92 -12.95 17.88 -11.05
C LEU A 92 -14.03 18.76 -11.69
N ASP A 93 -13.70 20.03 -11.98
CA ASP A 93 -14.62 20.93 -12.71
C ASP A 93 -14.74 20.62 -14.21
N LYS A 94 -13.74 19.93 -14.77
CA LYS A 94 -13.69 19.51 -16.17
C LYS A 94 -12.67 18.37 -16.35
N PRO A 95 -12.67 17.66 -17.49
CA PRO A 95 -11.66 16.66 -17.76
C PRO A 95 -10.22 17.23 -17.78
N PRO A 96 -9.26 16.58 -17.10
CA PRO A 96 -7.87 17.01 -17.11
C PRO A 96 -7.20 16.61 -18.44
N SER A 97 -6.21 17.40 -18.86
CA SER A 97 -5.36 17.05 -20.00
C SER A 97 -4.30 16.03 -19.58
N ARG A 98 -3.73 15.30 -20.54
CA ARG A 98 -2.58 14.42 -20.29
C ARG A 98 -1.43 15.16 -19.59
N ASP A 99 -1.09 16.36 -20.04
CA ASP A 99 -0.01 17.16 -19.44
C ASP A 99 -0.31 17.57 -17.99
N THR A 100 -1.60 17.71 -17.64
CA THR A 100 -2.01 17.98 -16.26
C THR A 100 -1.77 16.76 -15.37
N ILE A 101 -2.14 15.58 -15.87
CA ILE A 101 -1.94 14.29 -15.19
C ILE A 101 -0.45 14.00 -15.00
N ASP A 102 0.35 14.19 -16.05
CA ASP A 102 1.80 13.98 -16.03
C ASP A 102 2.49 14.91 -15.01
N ARG A 103 2.16 16.21 -15.05
CA ARG A 103 2.69 17.19 -14.09
C ARG A 103 2.30 16.87 -12.64
N PHE A 104 1.05 16.43 -12.41
CA PHE A 104 0.63 16.05 -11.07
C PHE A 104 1.42 14.86 -10.53
N LEU A 105 1.68 13.84 -11.35
CA LEU A 105 2.54 12.73 -10.93
C LEU A 105 3.96 13.20 -10.62
N THR A 106 4.55 14.06 -11.45
CA THR A 106 5.88 14.61 -11.18
C THR A 106 5.93 15.38 -9.86
N ASP A 107 4.90 16.18 -9.54
CA ASP A 107 4.83 16.86 -8.24
C ASP A 107 4.65 15.84 -7.10
N LEU A 108 3.78 14.84 -7.29
CA LEU A 108 3.49 13.79 -6.32
C LEU A 108 4.72 12.93 -5.99
N GLU A 109 5.60 12.68 -6.96
CA GLU A 109 6.86 11.93 -6.76
C GLU A 109 7.68 12.42 -5.56
N HIS A 110 7.62 13.72 -5.27
CA HIS A 110 8.37 14.39 -4.20
C HIS A 110 7.75 14.19 -2.80
N VAL A 111 6.46 13.88 -2.72
CA VAL A 111 5.69 13.88 -1.45
C VAL A 111 4.90 12.59 -1.24
N ILE A 112 5.03 11.60 -2.12
CA ILE A 112 4.18 10.40 -2.11
C ILE A 112 4.32 9.55 -0.84
N ASP A 113 5.51 9.50 -0.22
CA ASP A 113 5.70 8.80 1.07
C ASP A 113 4.88 9.48 2.17
N ASP A 114 4.96 10.81 2.26
CA ASP A 114 4.20 11.60 3.22
C ASP A 114 2.69 11.47 2.96
N VAL A 115 2.26 11.48 1.69
CA VAL A 115 0.85 11.26 1.30
C VAL A 115 0.36 9.89 1.78
N PHE A 116 1.15 8.84 1.57
CA PHE A 116 0.86 7.51 2.08
C PHE A 116 0.78 7.51 3.61
N GLN A 117 1.76 8.13 4.29
CA GLN A 117 1.76 8.25 5.75
C GLN A 117 0.52 8.96 6.28
N ARG A 118 0.07 10.06 5.66
CA ARG A 118 -1.15 10.78 6.06
C ARG A 118 -2.41 9.92 5.93
N LEU A 119 -2.46 9.00 4.96
CA LEU A 119 -3.55 8.03 4.87
C LEU A 119 -3.45 6.93 5.92
N VAL A 120 -2.23 6.46 6.24
CA VAL A 120 -1.99 5.52 7.33
C VAL A 120 -2.42 6.12 8.67
N GLU A 121 -2.10 7.39 8.93
CA GLU A 121 -2.56 8.12 10.12
C GLU A 121 -4.08 8.19 10.20
N GLN A 122 -4.77 8.38 9.07
CA GLN A 122 -6.23 8.32 9.02
C GLN A 122 -6.78 6.93 9.35
N ALA A 123 -6.12 5.86 8.90
CA ALA A 123 -6.49 4.50 9.27
C ALA A 123 -6.26 4.24 10.78
N ALA A 124 -5.13 4.72 11.30
CA ALA A 124 -4.77 4.61 12.71
C ALA A 124 -5.77 5.34 13.61
N ALA A 125 -6.16 6.56 13.25
CA ALA A 125 -7.15 7.36 13.99
C ALA A 125 -8.53 6.67 14.10
N ARG A 126 -8.84 5.74 13.17
CA ARG A 126 -10.07 4.93 13.17
C ARG A 126 -9.94 3.61 13.95
N GLY A 127 -8.76 3.33 14.52
CA GLY A 127 -8.51 2.10 15.27
C GLY A 127 -8.32 0.87 14.38
N LEU A 128 -7.92 1.06 13.12
CA LEU A 128 -7.71 -0.05 12.17
C LEU A 128 -6.40 -0.82 12.38
N LEU A 129 -5.51 -0.35 13.25
CA LEU A 129 -4.28 -1.06 13.59
C LEU A 129 -4.56 -2.14 14.63
N ASN A 130 -4.01 -3.33 14.43
CA ASN A 130 -4.08 -4.43 15.39
C ASN A 130 -2.77 -4.60 16.17
N SER A 131 -2.75 -5.57 17.09
CA SER A 131 -1.57 -5.90 17.90
C SER A 131 -0.50 -6.73 17.19
N THR A 132 -0.63 -7.00 15.89
CA THR A 132 0.25 -7.91 15.14
C THR A 132 0.59 -7.29 13.80
N TYR A 133 1.82 -6.81 13.68
CA TYR A 133 2.35 -6.36 12.41
C TYR A 133 3.09 -7.50 11.74
N SER A 134 3.25 -7.38 10.44
CA SER A 134 3.90 -8.42 9.67
C SER A 134 4.58 -7.81 8.46
N ILE A 135 5.83 -8.22 8.23
CA ILE A 135 6.72 -7.73 7.17
C ILE A 135 6.91 -8.80 6.11
N ASP A 136 6.84 -8.38 4.85
CA ASP A 136 7.15 -9.23 3.73
C ASP A 136 7.64 -8.38 2.55
N SER A 137 8.34 -9.03 1.61
CA SER A 137 8.77 -8.36 0.39
C SER A 137 8.14 -8.99 -0.85
N THR A 138 7.62 -8.14 -1.73
CA THR A 138 6.95 -8.54 -2.97
C THR A 138 7.72 -8.06 -4.20
N HIS A 139 7.55 -8.75 -5.33
CA HIS A 139 8.08 -8.30 -6.61
C HIS A 139 7.16 -7.25 -7.25
N VAL A 140 7.77 -6.30 -7.94
CA VAL A 140 7.10 -5.28 -8.73
C VAL A 140 7.60 -5.39 -10.16
N GLU A 141 6.78 -5.88 -11.07
CA GLU A 141 7.15 -6.01 -12.47
C GLU A 141 7.18 -4.65 -13.15
N ALA A 142 8.25 -4.41 -13.91
CA ALA A 142 8.41 -3.21 -14.72
C ALA A 142 8.23 -3.52 -16.20
N ILE A 143 7.84 -2.51 -16.97
CA ILE A 143 7.91 -2.57 -18.43
C ILE A 143 9.36 -2.81 -18.89
N GLN A 144 9.51 -3.56 -19.98
CA GLN A 144 10.81 -4.01 -20.52
C GLN A 144 11.80 -2.87 -20.83
N TYR A 145 11.32 -1.65 -21.06
CA TYR A 145 12.14 -0.47 -21.40
C TYR A 145 12.29 0.50 -20.23
N ASN A 146 12.10 0.05 -18.99
CA ASN A 146 12.48 0.82 -17.81
C ASN A 146 13.98 0.63 -17.54
N ASP A 147 14.80 1.58 -17.96
CA ASP A 147 16.27 1.47 -17.88
C ASP A 147 16.83 1.33 -16.45
N ASP A 148 16.03 1.66 -15.43
CA ASP A 148 16.43 1.53 -14.02
C ASP A 148 16.02 0.18 -13.41
N ALA A 149 15.19 -0.62 -14.09
CA ALA A 149 14.78 -1.94 -13.63
C ALA A 149 15.86 -2.99 -13.93
N SER A 150 15.89 -4.06 -13.11
CA SER A 150 16.86 -5.14 -13.25
C SER A 150 16.19 -6.51 -13.25
N TRP A 151 16.86 -7.49 -13.84
CA TRP A 151 16.48 -8.89 -13.67
C TRP A 151 16.72 -9.33 -12.23
N ASN A 152 15.65 -9.78 -11.60
CA ASN A 152 15.60 -10.28 -10.24
C ASN A 152 15.14 -11.73 -10.26
N TYR A 153 15.52 -12.50 -9.23
CA TYR A 153 15.07 -13.87 -9.05
C TYR A 153 14.02 -13.91 -7.93
N ASP A 154 12.87 -14.52 -8.23
CA ASP A 154 11.86 -14.85 -7.23
C ASP A 154 12.07 -16.29 -6.79
N SER A 155 12.63 -16.48 -5.59
CA SER A 155 12.85 -17.81 -5.01
C SER A 155 11.57 -18.57 -4.69
N THR A 156 10.44 -17.87 -4.56
CA THR A 156 9.14 -18.49 -4.26
C THR A 156 8.53 -19.09 -5.53
N ALA A 157 8.63 -18.38 -6.66
CA ALA A 157 8.14 -18.84 -7.96
C ALA A 157 9.20 -19.65 -8.75
N GLU A 158 10.45 -19.64 -8.29
CA GLU A 158 11.62 -20.15 -9.01
C GLU A 158 11.83 -19.51 -10.40
N GLU A 159 11.39 -18.27 -10.58
CA GLU A 159 11.38 -17.56 -11.86
C GLU A 159 12.15 -16.23 -11.81
N HIS A 160 12.58 -15.75 -12.97
CA HIS A 160 13.17 -14.42 -13.10
C HIS A 160 12.12 -13.42 -13.55
N TYR A 161 12.11 -12.24 -12.93
CA TYR A 161 11.26 -11.13 -13.34
C TYR A 161 12.11 -9.89 -13.60
N TYR A 162 11.65 -9.03 -14.51
CA TYR A 162 12.27 -7.75 -14.78
C TYR A 162 11.54 -6.66 -14.01
N GLY A 163 12.21 -6.03 -13.05
CA GLY A 163 11.53 -5.06 -12.19
C GLY A 163 12.29 -4.71 -10.92
N PHE A 164 11.50 -4.47 -9.88
CA PHE A 164 11.92 -3.93 -8.59
C PHE A 164 11.36 -4.79 -7.44
N GLY A 165 11.75 -4.47 -6.21
CA GLY A 165 11.11 -5.00 -5.01
C GLY A 165 10.29 -3.94 -4.29
N CYS A 166 9.40 -4.38 -3.41
CA CYS A 166 8.75 -3.53 -2.43
C CYS A 166 8.64 -4.32 -1.12
N THR A 167 9.26 -3.80 -0.05
CA THR A 167 9.11 -4.36 1.30
C THR A 167 7.99 -3.62 2.00
N ILE A 168 7.02 -4.35 2.53
CA ILE A 168 5.81 -3.78 3.13
C ILE A 168 5.67 -4.33 4.54
N VAL A 169 5.41 -3.42 5.49
CA VAL A 169 4.87 -3.79 6.80
C VAL A 169 3.38 -3.54 6.76
N SER A 170 2.61 -4.54 7.17
CA SER A 170 1.15 -4.49 7.20
C SER A 170 0.59 -4.89 8.54
N THR A 171 -0.65 -4.49 8.78
CA THR A 171 -1.43 -4.83 9.97
C THR A 171 -2.73 -5.53 9.56
N GLY A 172 -3.15 -6.48 10.40
CA GLY A 172 -4.48 -7.08 10.43
C GLY A 172 -5.17 -7.25 9.08
N SER A 173 -6.19 -6.41 8.84
CA SER A 173 -7.08 -6.44 7.68
C SER A 173 -6.41 -6.01 6.38
N LYS A 174 -5.23 -6.53 6.09
CA LYS A 174 -4.48 -6.27 4.85
C LYS A 174 -4.14 -4.79 4.63
N ILE A 175 -3.83 -4.04 5.69
CA ILE A 175 -3.57 -2.60 5.60
C ILE A 175 -2.05 -2.37 5.58
N PRO A 176 -1.47 -1.82 4.51
CA PRO A 176 -0.07 -1.41 4.52
C PRO A 176 0.11 -0.19 5.41
N ILE A 177 1.11 -0.21 6.28
CA ILE A 177 1.39 0.87 7.25
C ILE A 177 2.78 1.49 7.09
N ALA A 178 3.71 0.75 6.48
CA ALA A 178 4.99 1.25 6.02
C ALA A 178 5.42 0.47 4.78
N ALA A 179 6.17 1.11 3.88
CA ALA A 179 6.69 0.45 2.71
C ALA A 179 8.02 1.08 2.27
N GLU A 180 8.90 0.26 1.71
CA GLU A 180 10.13 0.70 1.07
C GLU A 180 10.19 0.11 -0.35
N PHE A 181 10.34 0.97 -1.35
CA PHE A 181 10.56 0.55 -2.73
C PHE A 181 12.04 0.28 -2.99
N THR A 182 12.40 -0.95 -3.34
CA THR A 182 13.78 -1.44 -3.40
C THR A 182 14.19 -1.80 -4.83
N GLN A 183 15.48 -2.06 -5.07
CA GLN A 183 15.94 -2.54 -6.39
C GLN A 183 15.70 -4.05 -6.58
N ARG A 184 15.63 -4.80 -5.47
CA ARG A 184 15.54 -6.26 -5.45
C ARG A 184 14.41 -6.70 -4.54
N LYS A 185 13.80 -7.85 -4.83
CA LYS A 185 12.74 -8.43 -3.98
C LYS A 185 13.18 -8.53 -2.52
N GLN A 186 14.32 -9.17 -2.27
CA GLN A 186 14.74 -9.45 -0.91
C GLN A 186 15.29 -8.19 -0.23
N ALA A 187 14.66 -7.81 0.88
CA ALA A 187 15.16 -6.74 1.74
C ALA A 187 16.46 -7.17 2.42
N ASP A 188 17.42 -6.26 2.51
CA ASP A 188 18.55 -6.41 3.42
C ASP A 188 18.17 -5.96 4.85
N ALA A 189 19.07 -6.20 5.80
CA ALA A 189 18.87 -5.84 7.20
C ALA A 189 18.60 -4.33 7.39
N GLU A 190 19.27 -3.48 6.62
CA GLU A 190 19.07 -2.03 6.67
C GLU A 190 17.64 -1.65 6.25
N THR A 191 17.17 -2.22 5.14
CA THR A 191 15.81 -1.99 4.62
C THR A 191 14.77 -2.52 5.60
N ALA A 192 14.93 -3.75 6.08
CA ALA A 192 14.02 -4.34 7.07
C ALA A 192 13.95 -3.48 8.33
N MET A 193 15.07 -2.96 8.80
CA MET A 193 15.14 -2.07 9.95
C MET A 193 14.44 -0.72 9.70
N ARG A 194 14.68 -0.09 8.55
CA ARG A 194 14.07 1.20 8.18
C ARG A 194 12.54 1.09 8.12
N VAL A 195 12.02 0.17 7.31
CA VAL A 195 10.57 0.01 7.14
C VAL A 195 9.87 -0.43 8.43
N THR A 196 10.56 -1.20 9.28
CA THR A 196 10.07 -1.54 10.62
C THR A 196 9.95 -0.29 11.48
N LYS A 197 11.01 0.54 11.55
CA LYS A 197 10.98 1.79 12.34
C LYS A 197 9.87 2.73 11.88
N ASP A 198 9.66 2.85 10.58
CA ASP A 198 8.58 3.67 10.02
C ASP A 198 7.20 3.13 10.46
N ALA A 199 7.00 1.81 10.43
CA ALA A 199 5.77 1.19 10.93
C ALA A 199 5.56 1.43 12.44
N LEU A 200 6.64 1.35 13.22
CA LEU A 200 6.58 1.57 14.68
C LEU A 200 6.33 3.03 15.07
N ALA A 201 6.65 3.98 14.18
CA ALA A 201 6.30 5.39 14.38
C ALA A 201 4.79 5.64 14.27
N VAL A 202 4.07 4.79 13.52
CA VAL A 202 2.60 4.83 13.41
C VAL A 202 1.93 4.22 14.65
N GLY A 203 2.45 3.08 15.12
CA GLY A 203 1.92 2.38 16.28
C GLY A 203 2.81 1.23 16.72
N THR A 204 2.68 0.81 17.98
CA THR A 204 3.51 -0.26 18.55
C THR A 204 2.68 -1.55 18.67
N PRO A 205 2.97 -2.60 17.88
CA PRO A 205 2.31 -3.89 18.01
C PRO A 205 2.88 -4.67 19.20
N ILE A 206 2.25 -5.80 19.53
CA ILE A 206 2.83 -6.79 20.46
C ILE A 206 3.75 -7.74 19.68
N TRP A 207 3.32 -8.12 18.46
CA TRP A 207 3.98 -9.13 17.64
C TRP A 207 4.41 -8.54 16.30
N MET A 208 5.59 -8.93 15.83
CA MET A 208 6.09 -8.61 14.49
C MET A 208 6.44 -9.90 13.77
N LEU A 209 5.71 -10.23 12.70
CA LEU A 209 5.87 -11.50 11.97
C LEU A 209 6.71 -11.28 10.71
N GLY A 210 7.69 -12.14 10.46
CA GLY A 210 8.45 -12.18 9.22
C GLY A 210 8.65 -13.63 8.78
N ASP A 211 8.94 -13.87 7.50
CA ASP A 211 9.41 -15.19 7.07
C ASP A 211 10.88 -15.44 7.49
N SER A 212 11.45 -16.57 7.08
CA SER A 212 12.84 -16.91 7.43
C SER A 212 13.89 -16.01 6.78
N ALA A 213 13.53 -15.15 5.82
CA ALA A 213 14.44 -14.13 5.31
C ALA A 213 14.66 -13.00 6.33
N TYR A 214 13.75 -12.84 7.29
CA TYR A 214 13.87 -11.89 8.41
C TYR A 214 14.48 -12.51 9.67
N ASP A 215 15.09 -13.71 9.57
CA ASP A 215 15.99 -14.24 10.60
C ASP A 215 17.30 -13.41 10.65
N ILE A 216 17.17 -12.16 11.12
CA ILE A 216 18.20 -11.13 11.15
C ILE A 216 18.39 -10.73 12.62
N LEU A 217 19.56 -11.05 13.19
CA LEU A 217 19.82 -10.85 14.61
C LEU A 217 19.59 -9.40 15.07
N GLU A 218 20.14 -8.43 14.35
CA GLU A 218 19.99 -7.00 14.67
C GLU A 218 18.53 -6.53 14.66
N TRP A 219 17.70 -7.11 13.77
CA TRP A 219 16.28 -6.81 13.68
C TRP A 219 15.50 -7.41 14.85
N HIS A 220 15.82 -8.66 15.23
CA HIS A 220 15.25 -9.30 16.40
C HIS A 220 15.59 -8.55 17.69
N ASP A 221 16.85 -8.17 17.87
CA ASP A 221 17.32 -7.47 19.07
C ASP A 221 16.65 -6.10 19.21
N PHE A 222 16.60 -5.32 18.12
CA PHE A 222 15.90 -4.04 18.11
C PHE A 222 14.44 -4.17 18.54
N LEU A 223 13.72 -5.18 18.02
CA LEU A 223 12.30 -5.38 18.37
C LEU A 223 12.12 -5.75 19.83
N LEU A 224 12.96 -6.64 20.36
CA LEU A 224 12.93 -7.03 21.77
C LEU A 224 13.25 -5.85 22.71
N GLU A 225 14.22 -5.01 22.35
CA GLU A 225 14.58 -3.80 23.10
C GLU A 225 13.43 -2.81 23.23
N VAL A 226 12.57 -2.71 22.20
CA VAL A 226 11.36 -1.85 22.22
C VAL A 226 10.11 -2.59 22.73
N GLY A 227 10.26 -3.81 23.24
CA GLY A 227 9.18 -4.59 23.86
C GLY A 227 8.25 -5.30 22.89
N ILE A 228 8.68 -5.52 21.66
CA ILE A 228 7.94 -6.23 20.61
C ILE A 228 8.52 -7.64 20.46
N VAL A 229 7.66 -8.63 20.30
CA VAL A 229 8.09 -10.02 20.10
C VAL A 229 8.19 -10.33 18.61
N PRO A 230 9.41 -10.45 18.04
CA PRO A 230 9.60 -10.87 16.66
C PRO A 230 9.31 -12.37 16.52
N VAL A 231 8.56 -12.77 15.49
CA VAL A 231 8.30 -14.17 15.18
C VAL A 231 8.70 -14.41 13.71
N ALA A 232 9.91 -14.91 13.53
CA ALA A 232 10.46 -15.33 12.25
C ALA A 232 11.07 -16.73 12.40
N PRO A 233 10.81 -17.67 11.47
CA PRO A 233 11.39 -18.99 11.52
C PRO A 233 12.92 -18.92 11.45
N TYR A 234 13.57 -19.75 12.26
CA TYR A 234 15.02 -19.87 12.29
C TYR A 234 15.54 -20.41 10.96
N ASN A 235 16.58 -19.78 10.42
CA ASN A 235 17.26 -20.23 9.22
C ASN A 235 18.57 -20.97 9.57
N PRO A 236 18.58 -22.31 9.62
CA PRO A 236 19.73 -23.09 10.06
C PRO A 236 20.92 -23.01 9.11
N ARG A 237 20.75 -22.48 7.89
CA ARG A 237 21.83 -22.35 6.89
C ARG A 237 22.86 -21.28 7.26
N ASN A 238 22.59 -20.47 8.28
CA ASN A 238 23.44 -19.37 8.70
C ASN A 238 24.53 -19.77 9.72
N THR A 239 24.62 -21.05 10.12
CA THR A 239 25.60 -21.54 11.11
C THR A 239 26.02 -22.98 10.84
N ASP A 240 27.26 -23.33 11.20
CA ASP A 240 27.78 -24.71 11.17
C ASP A 240 27.28 -25.55 12.36
N ASP A 241 26.77 -24.91 13.40
CA ASP A 241 26.19 -25.54 14.60
C ASP A 241 24.74 -25.05 14.80
N PRO A 242 23.76 -25.74 14.20
CA PRO A 242 22.36 -25.29 14.22
C PRO A 242 21.71 -25.51 15.59
N LEU A 243 20.98 -24.49 16.04
CA LEU A 243 20.18 -24.55 17.25
C LEU A 243 18.93 -25.43 17.06
N ASP A 244 18.51 -26.10 18.14
CA ASP A 244 17.24 -26.83 18.22
C ASP A 244 16.11 -25.88 18.62
N ILE A 245 15.75 -24.98 17.70
CA ILE A 245 14.68 -23.98 17.84
C ILE A 245 13.89 -23.89 16.53
N GLU A 246 12.64 -23.46 16.61
CA GLU A 246 11.80 -23.23 15.43
C GLU A 246 11.80 -21.76 15.02
N TYR A 247 11.74 -20.85 16.00
CA TYR A 247 11.77 -19.41 15.79
C TYR A 247 13.01 -18.80 16.43
N ARG A 248 13.64 -17.84 15.75
CA ARG A 248 14.85 -17.17 16.27
C ARG A 248 14.67 -16.55 17.65
N VAL A 249 13.46 -16.07 17.96
CA VAL A 249 13.15 -15.43 19.24
C VAL A 249 13.30 -16.35 20.44
N GLU A 250 13.18 -17.67 20.28
CA GLU A 250 13.37 -18.65 21.37
C GLU A 250 14.79 -18.63 21.93
N ASP A 251 15.75 -18.28 21.09
CA ASP A 251 17.14 -18.07 21.48
C ASP A 251 17.37 -16.63 21.96
N ARG A 252 16.98 -15.64 21.15
CA ARG A 252 17.26 -14.22 21.44
C ARG A 252 16.63 -13.73 22.73
N ILE A 253 15.42 -14.17 23.07
CA ILE A 253 14.73 -13.72 24.29
C ILE A 253 15.56 -13.95 25.56
N LYS A 254 16.42 -14.98 25.58
CA LYS A 254 17.28 -15.31 26.73
C LYS A 254 18.35 -14.25 27.00
N GLU A 255 18.76 -13.49 25.98
CA GLU A 255 19.70 -12.38 26.12
C GLU A 255 19.03 -11.10 26.62
N HIS A 256 17.71 -10.98 26.42
CA HIS A 256 16.93 -9.79 26.80
C HIS A 256 16.13 -10.00 28.09
N SER A 257 15.84 -11.24 28.47
CA SER A 257 15.10 -11.58 29.69
C SER A 257 15.40 -12.99 30.20
N GLU A 258 15.72 -13.10 31.49
CA GLU A 258 15.85 -14.39 32.18
C GLU A 258 14.48 -14.93 32.67
N GLU A 259 13.43 -14.10 32.67
CA GLU A 259 12.14 -14.42 33.28
C GLU A 259 11.04 -14.76 32.26
N VAL A 260 11.19 -14.33 31.00
CA VAL A 260 10.18 -14.55 29.96
C VAL A 260 10.34 -15.95 29.36
N GLN A 261 9.32 -16.78 29.55
CA GLN A 261 9.20 -18.08 28.88
C GLN A 261 8.18 -17.98 27.75
N LEU A 262 8.65 -18.14 26.51
CA LEU A 262 7.79 -18.26 25.34
C LEU A 262 7.31 -19.71 25.21
N LYS A 263 6.00 -19.88 25.02
CA LYS A 263 5.42 -21.18 24.71
C LYS A 263 5.41 -21.35 23.20
N GLN A 264 6.02 -22.42 22.69
CA GLN A 264 6.05 -22.72 21.25
C GLN A 264 4.65 -22.70 20.62
N SER A 265 3.64 -23.27 21.29
CA SER A 265 2.25 -23.24 20.80
C SER A 265 1.68 -21.83 20.58
N VAL A 266 2.12 -20.84 21.35
CA VAL A 266 1.72 -19.43 21.18
C VAL A 266 2.44 -18.81 20.00
N LEU A 267 3.72 -19.14 19.81
CA LEU A 267 4.49 -18.72 18.64
C LEU A 267 3.87 -19.31 17.36
N ASP A 268 3.51 -20.59 17.35
CA ASP A 268 2.85 -21.25 16.22
C ASP A 268 1.50 -20.63 15.89
N GLU A 269 0.64 -20.45 16.90
CA GLU A 269 -0.68 -19.83 16.69
C GLU A 269 -0.53 -18.40 16.15
N THR A 270 0.46 -17.66 16.65
CA THR A 270 0.75 -16.29 16.23
C THR A 270 1.30 -16.27 14.80
N TYR A 271 2.25 -17.15 14.48
CA TYR A 271 2.88 -17.25 13.17
C TYR A 271 1.89 -17.69 12.08
N ASN A 272 0.91 -18.54 12.42
CA ASN A 272 -0.17 -18.90 11.49
C ASN A 272 -0.98 -17.69 10.98
N ARG A 273 -0.96 -16.57 11.73
CA ARG A 273 -1.59 -15.31 11.30
C ARG A 273 -0.76 -14.55 10.24
N ARG A 274 0.49 -14.97 9.96
CA ARG A 274 1.36 -14.40 8.90
C ARG A 274 0.74 -14.48 7.51
N THR A 275 -0.15 -15.46 7.27
CA THR A 275 -0.95 -15.52 6.01
C THR A 275 -1.70 -14.21 5.71
N GLY A 276 -1.90 -13.34 6.71
CA GLY A 276 -2.35 -11.97 6.53
C GLY A 276 -1.49 -11.13 5.58
N VAL A 277 -0.15 -11.25 5.60
CA VAL A 277 0.72 -10.43 4.73
C VAL A 277 0.72 -10.89 3.28
N GLU A 278 0.74 -12.20 3.05
CA GLU A 278 0.61 -12.74 1.70
C GLU A 278 -0.69 -12.22 1.07
N ARG A 279 -1.78 -12.22 1.86
CA ARG A 279 -3.04 -11.61 1.46
C ARG A 279 -2.97 -10.09 1.30
N THR A 280 -2.16 -9.38 2.09
CA THR A 280 -1.91 -7.94 1.86
C THR A 280 -1.22 -7.72 0.52
N ASN A 281 -0.20 -8.51 0.21
CA ASN A 281 0.52 -8.40 -1.05
C ASN A 281 -0.43 -8.66 -2.23
N ASP A 282 -1.29 -9.66 -2.14
CA ASP A 282 -2.33 -9.93 -3.13
C ASP A 282 -3.31 -8.75 -3.25
N ALA A 283 -3.85 -8.26 -2.12
CA ALA A 283 -4.80 -7.14 -2.13
C ALA A 283 -4.22 -5.83 -2.67
N VAL A 284 -2.92 -5.59 -2.44
CA VAL A 284 -2.23 -4.41 -2.98
C VAL A 284 -1.86 -4.62 -4.46
N LYS A 285 -1.60 -5.85 -4.90
CA LYS A 285 -1.45 -6.18 -6.33
C LYS A 285 -2.75 -5.92 -7.11
N ASP A 286 -3.89 -6.25 -6.52
CA ASP A 286 -5.22 -5.92 -7.07
C ASP A 286 -5.50 -4.41 -7.10
N CYS A 287 -4.72 -3.61 -6.37
CA CYS A 287 -4.73 -2.15 -6.43
C CYS A 287 -3.71 -1.58 -7.44
N GLY A 288 -2.98 -2.43 -8.17
CA GLY A 288 -2.05 -2.02 -9.23
C GLY A 288 -0.56 -2.17 -8.94
N LEU A 289 -0.16 -2.66 -7.76
CA LEU A 289 1.26 -2.77 -7.40
C LEU A 289 2.05 -3.71 -8.32
N GLY A 290 1.40 -4.65 -9.00
CA GLY A 290 2.03 -5.57 -9.97
C GLY A 290 2.15 -5.02 -11.40
N HIS A 291 1.63 -3.82 -11.70
CA HIS A 291 1.47 -3.33 -13.07
C HIS A 291 2.06 -1.94 -13.30
N VAL A 292 3.35 -1.79 -12.97
CA VAL A 292 4.05 -0.52 -13.16
C VAL A 292 4.29 -0.25 -14.65
N ARG A 293 3.74 0.86 -15.15
CA ARG A 293 3.87 1.36 -16.54
C ARG A 293 4.82 2.55 -16.67
N ALA A 294 5.55 2.82 -15.60
CA ALA A 294 6.53 3.88 -15.51
C ALA A 294 7.86 3.60 -16.22
N ARG A 295 8.46 4.65 -16.77
CA ARG A 295 9.89 4.69 -17.11
C ARG A 295 10.66 5.33 -15.95
N GLY A 296 11.77 4.70 -15.58
CA GLY A 296 12.61 5.15 -14.47
C GLY A 296 12.08 4.74 -13.10
N ARG A 297 12.97 4.75 -12.11
CA ARG A 297 12.73 4.27 -10.74
C ARG A 297 11.78 5.16 -9.94
N VAL A 298 11.91 6.47 -10.07
CA VAL A 298 11.14 7.45 -9.27
C VAL A 298 9.65 7.40 -9.62
N HIS A 299 9.33 7.36 -10.91
CA HIS A 299 7.95 7.25 -11.37
C HIS A 299 7.36 5.87 -11.03
N ALA A 300 8.16 4.80 -11.15
CA ALA A 300 7.76 3.45 -10.74
C ALA A 300 7.38 3.39 -9.25
N ARG A 301 8.22 3.98 -8.39
CA ARG A 301 7.92 4.10 -6.95
C ARG A 301 6.59 4.81 -6.72
N THR A 302 6.35 5.91 -7.42
CA THR A 302 5.11 6.71 -7.24
C THR A 302 3.87 5.91 -7.63
N GLU A 303 3.92 5.17 -8.74
CA GLU A 303 2.82 4.27 -9.11
C GLU A 303 2.57 3.17 -8.06
N VAL A 304 3.62 2.60 -7.47
CA VAL A 304 3.50 1.62 -6.37
C VAL A 304 2.83 2.22 -5.14
N PHE A 305 3.23 3.41 -4.74
CA PHE A 305 2.63 4.05 -3.56
C PHE A 305 1.19 4.53 -3.80
N ILE A 306 0.80 4.86 -5.02
CA ILE A 306 -0.63 5.11 -5.35
C ILE A 306 -1.45 3.84 -5.10
N ALA A 307 -0.94 2.66 -5.49
CA ALA A 307 -1.61 1.39 -5.20
C ALA A 307 -1.73 1.11 -3.68
N LEU A 308 -0.66 1.42 -2.92
CA LEU A 308 -0.69 1.33 -1.45
C LEU A 308 -1.72 2.29 -0.84
N CYS A 309 -1.79 3.53 -1.33
CA CYS A 309 -2.78 4.52 -0.90
C CYS A 309 -4.21 4.03 -1.18
N LEU A 310 -4.45 3.47 -2.39
CA LEU A 310 -5.76 2.93 -2.75
C LEU A 310 -6.17 1.80 -1.80
N ARG A 311 -5.26 0.89 -1.45
CA ARG A 311 -5.55 -0.18 -0.51
C ARG A 311 -6.05 0.35 0.83
N ILE A 312 -5.41 1.40 1.37
CA ILE A 312 -5.82 2.05 2.63
C ILE A 312 -7.20 2.69 2.47
N VAL A 313 -7.43 3.41 1.37
CA VAL A 313 -8.70 4.08 1.07
C VAL A 313 -9.85 3.08 1.02
N VAL A 314 -9.65 1.93 0.36
CA VAL A 314 -10.64 0.83 0.34
C VAL A 314 -10.88 0.28 1.74
N ALA A 315 -9.83 0.06 2.54
CA ALA A 315 -9.98 -0.46 3.90
C ALA A 315 -10.80 0.48 4.80
N ILE A 316 -10.49 1.79 4.76
CA ILE A 316 -11.24 2.81 5.50
C ILE A 316 -12.69 2.86 5.03
N THR A 317 -12.92 2.86 3.72
CA THR A 317 -14.28 2.93 3.17
C THR A 317 -15.13 1.73 3.59
N ASN A 318 -14.57 0.51 3.52
CA ASN A 318 -15.26 -0.69 3.99
C ASN A 318 -15.56 -0.62 5.50
N PHE A 319 -14.59 -0.18 6.31
CA PHE A 319 -14.79 -0.01 7.75
C PHE A 319 -15.94 0.93 8.08
N GLU A 320 -15.97 2.10 7.45
CA GLU A 320 -16.98 3.14 7.68
C GLU A 320 -18.39 2.69 7.25
N ARG A 321 -18.46 1.75 6.29
CA ARG A 321 -19.70 1.11 5.84
C ARG A 321 -20.14 -0.06 6.72
N GLY A 322 -19.34 -0.45 7.71
CA GLY A 322 -19.58 -1.62 8.56
C GLY A 322 -19.24 -2.95 7.87
N ASP A 323 -18.53 -2.91 6.75
CA ASP A 323 -17.99 -4.07 6.04
C ASP A 323 -16.61 -4.49 6.61
N ASP A 324 -16.14 -5.69 6.22
CA ASP A 324 -14.79 -6.15 6.56
C ASP A 324 -13.73 -5.27 5.86
N PRO A 325 -12.85 -4.56 6.60
CA PRO A 325 -11.81 -3.72 6.02
C PRO A 325 -10.82 -4.50 5.13
N GLY A 326 -10.73 -5.82 5.30
CA GLY A 326 -9.88 -6.73 4.53
C GLY A 326 -10.37 -7.06 3.12
N ARG A 327 -11.58 -6.61 2.74
CA ARG A 327 -12.09 -6.75 1.37
C ARG A 327 -11.34 -5.83 0.41
N GLU A 328 -11.08 -6.35 -0.79
CA GLU A 328 -10.35 -5.66 -1.87
C GLU A 328 -11.24 -4.74 -2.71
N LYS A 329 -12.56 -4.97 -2.70
CA LYS A 329 -13.56 -4.16 -3.42
C LYS A 329 -14.69 -3.77 -2.47
N LEU A 330 -15.40 -2.72 -2.84
CA LEU A 330 -16.57 -2.25 -2.11
C LEU A 330 -17.79 -3.15 -2.36
N THR A 331 -18.64 -3.28 -1.35
CA THR A 331 -19.99 -3.85 -1.52
C THR A 331 -20.92 -2.77 -2.09
N LEU A 332 -21.68 -3.12 -3.13
CA LEU A 332 -22.69 -2.25 -3.74
C LEU A 332 -24.06 -2.41 -3.09
#